data_AF-A0A2N2L603-F1
#
_entry.id   AF-A0A2N2L603-F1
#
_cell.length_a   1.000
_cell.length_b   1.000
_cell.length_c   1.000
_cell.angle_alpha   90.00
_cell.angle_beta   90.00
_cell.angle_gamma   90.00
#
_symmetry.space_group_name_H-M   'P 1'
#
loop_
_entity.id
_entity.type
_entity.pdbx_description
1 polymer ?
#
loop_
_entity_poly.entity_id
_entity_poly.type
_entity_poly.pdbx_seq_one_letter_code
_entity_poly.pdbx_strand_id
1 'polypeptide(L)'
;FGRVIKNNLIYLANLTALEAWYVQIRKPFLETREFGSLIYAGLLEQLLAAKKERLKRLKAMAGKALASPTEYDSKRKELLDQIGWFEELFTGKMPEIVAATDKSREDFLNDFEKTVKDKHADYISTIQDLPAEVSRKGVTWLNGIVNAIAQKTVQALPSTSL
;
A
#
# COMPACT_ATOMS: atom_id res chain seq x y z
N PHE A 1 3.91 -4.63 -21.84
CA PHE A 1 2.71 -3.99 -21.26
C PHE A 1 2.38 -4.56 -19.86
N GLY A 2 2.22 -5.88 -19.72
CA GLY A 2 1.95 -6.55 -18.42
C GLY A 2 2.95 -6.25 -17.30
N ARG A 3 4.27 -6.30 -17.56
CA ARG A 3 5.30 -5.93 -16.55
C ARG A 3 5.14 -4.51 -16.01
N VAL A 4 4.77 -3.55 -16.87
CA VAL A 4 4.58 -2.15 -16.47
C VAL A 4 3.35 -2.03 -15.56
N ILE A 5 2.24 -2.67 -15.92
CA ILE A 5 1.02 -2.69 -15.09
C ILE A 5 1.33 -3.33 -13.74
N LYS A 6 1.94 -4.52 -13.73
CA LYS A 6 2.35 -5.23 -12.51
C LYS A 6 3.18 -4.35 -11.58
N ASN A 7 4.18 -3.65 -12.12
CA ASN A 7 5.02 -2.76 -11.32
C ASN A 7 4.25 -1.56 -10.74
N ASN A 8 3.29 -0.99 -11.48
CA ASN A 8 2.44 0.09 -10.96
C ASN A 8 1.51 -0.41 -9.84
N LEU A 9 0.95 -1.61 -9.97
CA LEU A 9 0.10 -2.22 -8.95
C LEU A 9 0.90 -2.58 -7.69
N ILE A 10 2.10 -3.15 -7.84
CA ILE A 10 3.02 -3.42 -6.73
C ILE A 10 3.40 -2.11 -6.02
N TYR A 11 3.67 -1.04 -6.78
CA TYR A 11 3.94 0.27 -6.20
C TYR A 11 2.77 0.78 -5.35
N LEU A 12 1.54 0.70 -5.88
CA LEU A 12 0.34 1.09 -5.14
C LEU A 12 0.13 0.23 -3.88
N ALA A 13 0.38 -1.08 -3.97
CA ALA A 13 0.31 -1.99 -2.83
C ALA A 13 1.32 -1.62 -1.74
N ASN A 14 2.53 -1.23 -2.11
CA ASN A 14 3.54 -0.73 -1.18
C ASN A 14 3.13 0.59 -0.52
N LEU A 15 2.46 1.50 -1.23
CA LEU A 15 1.91 2.70 -0.61
C LEU A 15 0.82 2.37 0.43
N THR A 16 0.01 1.35 0.20
CA THR A 16 -0.97 0.88 1.19
C THR A 16 -0.31 0.25 2.42
N ALA A 17 0.76 -0.54 2.23
CA ALA A 17 1.54 -1.06 3.35
C ALA A 17 2.21 0.07 4.15
N LEU A 18 2.75 1.09 3.46
CA LEU A 18 3.33 2.26 4.09
C LEU A 18 2.29 3.06 4.89
N GLU A 19 1.08 3.25 4.36
CA GLU A 19 -0.03 3.88 5.08
C GLU A 19 -0.37 3.12 6.37
N ALA A 20 -0.46 1.79 6.31
CA ALA A 20 -0.70 0.95 7.48
C ALA A 20 0.41 1.12 8.55
N TRP A 21 1.67 1.23 8.12
CA TRP A 21 2.79 1.52 9.02
C TRP A 21 2.65 2.89 9.69
N TYR A 22 2.26 3.93 8.94
CA TYR A 22 2.00 5.25 9.53
C TYR A 22 0.88 5.21 10.57
N VAL A 23 -0.22 4.53 10.25
CA VAL A 23 -1.40 4.45 11.13
C VAL A 23 -1.09 3.72 12.42
N GLN A 24 -0.41 2.57 12.35
CA GLN A 24 -0.24 1.67 13.49
C GLN A 24 1.04 1.96 14.29
N ILE A 25 2.12 2.36 13.61
CA ILE A 25 3.45 2.46 14.24
C ILE A 25 3.90 3.90 14.37
N ARG A 26 3.86 4.67 13.29
CA ARG A 26 4.49 6.01 13.30
C ARG A 26 3.63 7.08 13.96
N LYS A 27 2.30 6.92 13.95
CA LYS A 27 1.35 7.88 14.54
C LYS A 27 1.65 8.19 16.01
N PRO A 28 1.80 7.20 16.92
CA PRO A 28 2.16 7.47 18.32
C PRO A 28 3.40 8.35 18.50
N PHE A 29 4.45 8.15 17.69
CA PHE A 29 5.67 8.96 17.75
C PHE A 29 5.48 10.38 17.21
N LEU A 30 4.61 10.56 16.22
CA LEU A 30 4.30 11.89 15.71
C LEU A 30 3.50 12.68 16.73
N GLU A 31 2.50 12.06 17.35
CA GLU A 31 1.59 12.71 18.31
C GLU A 31 2.30 13.22 19.60
N THR A 32 3.52 12.77 19.89
CA THR A 32 4.34 13.33 20.98
C THR A 32 5.08 14.62 20.60
N ARG A 33 5.03 15.04 19.34
CA ARG A 33 5.72 16.25 18.84
C ARG A 33 4.75 17.42 18.67
N GLU A 34 5.29 18.63 18.75
CA GLU A 34 4.54 19.83 18.39
C GLU A 34 4.02 19.73 16.95
N PHE A 35 2.75 20.05 16.74
CA PHE A 35 2.03 19.87 15.47
C PHE A 35 1.98 18.42 14.93
N GLY A 36 2.30 17.43 15.76
CA GLY A 36 2.36 16.02 15.38
C GLY A 36 1.15 15.48 14.64
N SER A 37 -0.05 15.78 15.15
CA SER A 37 -1.31 15.38 14.53
C SER A 37 -1.55 16.05 13.17
N LEU A 38 -1.11 17.30 12.98
CA LEU A 38 -1.21 18.00 11.69
C LEU A 38 -0.23 17.40 10.67
N ILE A 39 0.99 17.09 11.11
CA ILE A 39 2.00 16.40 10.27
C ILE A 39 1.47 15.03 9.85
N TYR A 40 0.90 14.27 10.78
CA TYR A 40 0.29 12.98 10.49
C TYR A 40 -0.85 13.09 9.45
N ALA A 41 -1.75 14.06 9.62
CA ALA A 41 -2.82 14.31 8.66
C ALA A 41 -2.26 14.63 7.26
N GLY A 42 -1.28 15.54 7.17
CA GLY A 42 -0.63 15.88 5.91
C GLY A 42 0.08 14.70 5.25
N LEU A 43 0.72 13.81 6.03
CA LEU A 43 1.35 12.60 5.52
C LEU A 43 0.34 11.64 4.88
N LEU A 44 -0.82 11.44 5.52
CA LEU A 44 -1.89 10.62 4.96
C LEU A 44 -2.48 11.23 3.69
N GLU A 45 -2.66 12.55 3.65
CA GLU A 45 -3.08 13.27 2.45
C GLU A 45 -2.08 13.11 1.30
N GLN A 46 -0.78 13.19 1.58
CA GLN A 46 0.28 12.97 0.59
C GLN A 46 0.28 11.54 0.06
N LEU A 47 0.08 10.53 0.92
CA LEU A 47 -0.04 9.13 0.49
C LEU A 47 -1.26 8.94 -0.43
N LEU A 48 -2.41 9.50 -0.05
CA LEU A 48 -3.61 9.44 -0.88
C LEU A 48 -3.42 10.14 -2.22
N ALA A 49 -2.77 11.32 -2.23
CA ALA A 49 -2.45 12.05 -3.45
C ALA A 49 -1.51 11.24 -4.36
N ALA A 50 -0.49 10.60 -3.80
CA ALA A 50 0.44 9.74 -4.55
C ALA A 50 -0.27 8.53 -5.19
N LYS A 51 -1.21 7.90 -4.46
CA LYS A 51 -2.05 6.81 -5.00
C LYS A 51 -2.93 7.30 -6.15
N LYS A 52 -3.64 8.43 -5.97
CA LYS A 52 -4.51 9.04 -7.00
C LYS A 52 -3.73 9.40 -8.26
N GLU A 53 -2.58 10.05 -8.13
CA GLU A 53 -1.74 10.41 -9.28
C GLU A 53 -1.24 9.18 -10.04
N ARG A 54 -0.83 8.13 -9.31
CA ARG A 54 -0.37 6.88 -9.93
C ARG A 54 -1.49 6.17 -10.69
N LEU A 55 -2.70 6.11 -10.14
CA LEU A 55 -3.89 5.58 -10.81
C LEU A 55 -4.25 6.39 -12.06
N LYS A 56 -4.23 7.72 -11.96
CA LYS A 56 -4.45 8.63 -13.10
C LYS A 56 -3.45 8.36 -14.23
N ARG A 57 -2.17 8.18 -13.92
CA ARG A 57 -1.14 7.82 -14.92
C ARG A 57 -1.39 6.44 -15.53
N LEU A 58 -1.82 5.46 -14.74
CA LEU A 58 -2.17 4.13 -15.22
C LEU A 58 -3.34 4.18 -16.20
N LYS A 59 -4.40 4.94 -15.87
CA LYS A 59 -5.55 5.21 -16.75
C LYS A 59 -5.13 5.89 -18.05
N ALA A 60 -4.30 6.94 -17.97
CA ALA A 60 -3.81 7.65 -19.15
C ALA A 60 -2.96 6.75 -20.06
N MET A 61 -2.14 5.86 -19.47
CA MET A 61 -1.36 4.87 -20.23
C MET A 61 -2.28 3.88 -20.95
N ALA A 62 -3.36 3.44 -20.31
CA ALA A 62 -4.33 2.54 -20.92
C ALA A 62 -5.11 3.23 -22.07
N GLY A 63 -5.45 4.51 -21.91
CA GLY A 63 -6.22 5.29 -22.90
C GLY A 63 -5.43 5.81 -24.11
N LYS A 64 -4.09 5.88 -24.05
CA LYS A 64 -3.24 6.46 -25.11
C LYS A 64 -3.20 5.69 -26.43
N ALA A 65 -3.98 4.62 -26.61
CA ALA A 65 -3.82 3.73 -27.75
C ALA A 65 -5.10 3.32 -28.49
N LEU A 66 -6.18 4.09 -28.43
CA LEU A 66 -7.34 3.87 -29.33
C LEU A 66 -7.07 4.34 -30.78
N ALA A 67 -5.82 4.34 -31.23
CA ALA A 67 -5.39 4.90 -32.53
C ALA A 67 -4.96 3.84 -33.56
N SER A 68 -4.93 2.54 -33.23
CA SER A 68 -4.63 1.48 -34.21
C SER A 68 -5.14 0.10 -33.78
N PRO A 69 -6.02 -0.56 -34.55
CA PRO A 69 -6.70 -1.81 -34.17
C PRO A 69 -5.71 -2.98 -34.15
N THR A 70 -5.20 -3.32 -32.97
CA THR A 70 -4.31 -4.48 -32.75
C THR A 70 -4.72 -5.23 -31.48
N GLU A 71 -4.22 -6.45 -31.26
CA GLU A 71 -4.40 -7.20 -29.99
C GLU A 71 -4.00 -6.41 -28.73
N TYR A 72 -3.21 -5.35 -28.88
CA TYR A 72 -2.89 -4.45 -27.78
C TYR A 72 -4.08 -3.60 -27.32
N ASP A 73 -5.13 -3.46 -28.13
CA ASP A 73 -6.32 -2.67 -27.79
C ASP A 73 -7.28 -3.42 -26.89
N SER A 74 -7.41 -4.75 -27.01
CA SER A 74 -8.25 -5.55 -26.12
C SER A 74 -7.71 -5.51 -24.68
N LYS A 75 -6.40 -5.74 -24.49
CA LYS A 75 -5.74 -5.69 -23.16
C LYS A 75 -5.81 -4.31 -22.51
N ARG A 76 -5.78 -3.24 -23.31
CA ARG A 76 -5.89 -1.86 -22.81
C ARG A 76 -7.33 -1.50 -22.44
N LYS A 77 -8.30 -1.95 -23.23
CA LYS A 77 -9.72 -1.81 -22.93
C LYS A 77 -10.08 -2.54 -21.64
N GLU A 78 -9.64 -3.79 -21.50
CA GLU A 78 -9.78 -4.57 -20.26
C GLU A 78 -9.18 -3.84 -19.06
N LEU A 79 -7.98 -3.27 -19.19
CA LEU A 79 -7.38 -2.45 -18.14
C LEU A 79 -8.23 -1.22 -17.80
N LEU A 80 -8.75 -0.50 -18.81
CA LEU A 80 -9.63 0.66 -18.63
C LEU A 80 -10.91 0.28 -17.88
N ASP A 81 -11.52 -0.85 -18.23
CA ASP A 81 -12.73 -1.37 -17.60
C ASP A 81 -12.49 -1.68 -16.10
N GLN A 82 -11.27 -2.06 -15.73
CA GLN A 82 -10.87 -2.33 -14.33
C GLN A 82 -10.38 -1.08 -13.56
N ILE A 83 -10.19 0.08 -14.20
CA ILE A 83 -9.64 1.28 -13.52
C ILE A 83 -10.50 1.71 -12.34
N GLY A 84 -11.83 1.73 -12.49
CA GLY A 84 -12.73 2.13 -11.40
C GLY A 84 -12.58 1.24 -10.18
N TRP A 85 -12.48 -0.08 -10.40
CA TRP A 85 -12.22 -1.05 -9.34
C TRP A 85 -10.86 -0.83 -8.66
N PHE A 86 -9.80 -0.55 -9.42
CA PHE A 86 -8.50 -0.19 -8.83
C PHE A 86 -8.54 1.12 -8.05
N GLU A 87 -9.28 2.13 -8.52
CA GLU A 87 -9.45 3.40 -7.81
C GLU A 87 -10.12 3.17 -6.45
N GLU A 88 -11.20 2.40 -6.39
CA GLU A 88 -11.86 2.00 -5.14
C GLU A 88 -10.94 1.16 -4.26
N LEU A 89 -10.24 0.18 -4.85
CA LEU A 89 -9.30 -0.68 -4.14
C LEU A 89 -8.22 0.15 -3.42
N PHE A 90 -7.59 1.11 -4.10
CA PHE A 90 -6.44 1.80 -3.54
C PHE A 90 -6.77 3.09 -2.78
N THR A 91 -7.90 3.74 -3.06
CA THR A 91 -8.29 5.02 -2.43
C THR A 91 -9.43 4.88 -1.42
N GLY A 92 -10.17 3.77 -1.47
CA GLY A 92 -11.19 3.42 -0.49
C GLY A 92 -10.59 2.87 0.81
N LYS A 93 -11.46 2.70 1.81
CA LYS A 93 -11.12 1.91 3.00
C LYS A 93 -11.19 0.43 2.59
N MET A 94 -10.18 -0.36 2.95
CA MET A 94 -10.06 -1.77 2.55
C MET A 94 -10.21 -2.74 3.74
N PRO A 95 -11.42 -2.97 4.28
CA PRO A 95 -11.59 -3.81 5.47
C PRO A 95 -11.03 -5.23 5.29
N GLU A 96 -11.25 -5.85 4.13
CA GLU A 96 -10.90 -7.26 3.90
C GLU A 96 -9.39 -7.52 3.81
N ILE A 97 -8.64 -6.63 3.18
CA ILE A 97 -7.17 -6.80 3.06
C ILE A 97 -6.51 -6.56 4.40
N VAL A 98 -6.99 -5.54 5.13
CA VAL A 98 -6.54 -5.30 6.49
C VAL A 98 -6.83 -6.53 7.35
N ALA A 99 -8.06 -7.08 7.27
CA ALA A 99 -8.47 -8.28 8.00
C ALA A 99 -7.60 -9.51 7.70
N ALA A 100 -7.25 -9.73 6.43
CA ALA A 100 -6.37 -10.85 6.02
C ALA A 100 -4.98 -10.79 6.67
N THR A 101 -4.58 -9.64 7.19
CA THR A 101 -3.28 -9.42 7.84
C THR A 101 -3.38 -9.15 9.34
N ASP A 102 -4.58 -9.25 9.93
CA ASP A 102 -4.82 -8.94 11.35
C ASP A 102 -3.93 -9.77 12.26
N LYS A 103 -3.81 -11.08 12.00
CA LYS A 103 -3.01 -11.97 12.83
C LYS A 103 -1.52 -11.59 12.82
N SER A 104 -0.94 -11.38 11.65
CA SER A 104 0.48 -10.99 11.54
C SER A 104 0.74 -9.58 12.05
N ARG A 105 -0.23 -8.67 11.91
CA ARG A 105 -0.21 -7.34 12.53
C ARG A 105 -0.16 -7.46 14.04
N GLU A 106 -1.09 -8.19 14.65
CA GLU A 106 -1.17 -8.36 16.10
C GLU A 106 0.08 -9.02 16.67
N ASP A 107 0.59 -10.07 16.00
CA ASP A 107 1.82 -10.74 16.40
C ASP A 107 3.03 -9.80 16.39
N PHE A 108 3.09 -8.86 15.43
CA PHE A 108 4.11 -7.81 15.41
C PHE A 108 3.88 -6.76 16.50
N LEU A 109 2.66 -6.19 16.60
CA LEU A 109 2.33 -5.13 17.55
C LEU A 109 2.58 -5.58 19.01
N ASN A 110 2.18 -6.80 19.36
CA ASN A 110 2.38 -7.36 20.70
C ASN A 110 3.86 -7.41 21.09
N ASP A 111 4.76 -7.69 20.15
CA ASP A 111 6.20 -7.75 20.42
C ASP A 111 6.87 -6.38 20.31
N PHE A 112 6.39 -5.54 19.39
CA PHE A 112 6.81 -4.16 19.25
C PHE A 112 6.56 -3.39 20.55
N GLU A 113 5.36 -3.48 21.13
CA GLU A 113 5.01 -2.80 22.37
C GLU A 113 5.80 -3.30 23.59
N LYS A 114 6.15 -4.59 23.64
CA LYS A 114 7.04 -5.12 24.70
C LYS A 114 8.47 -4.61 24.58
N THR A 115 8.92 -4.34 23.35
CA THR A 115 10.27 -3.86 23.06
C THR A 115 10.38 -2.35 23.28
N VAL A 116 9.40 -1.60 22.79
CA VAL A 116 9.36 -0.14 22.85
C VAL A 116 8.67 0.32 24.13
N LYS A 117 9.47 0.53 25.18
CA LYS A 117 8.98 0.97 26.50
C LYS A 117 8.68 2.47 26.58
N ASP A 118 9.34 3.28 25.77
CA ASP A 118 9.15 4.73 25.75
C ASP A 118 8.73 5.21 24.36
N LYS A 119 7.50 5.73 24.25
CA LYS A 119 6.96 6.29 23.00
C LYS A 119 7.41 7.74 22.76
N HIS A 120 8.10 8.36 23.72
CA HIS A 120 8.81 9.64 23.54
C HIS A 120 10.23 9.45 22.98
N ALA A 121 10.71 8.21 22.91
CA ALA A 121 11.99 7.88 22.31
C ALA A 121 12.02 8.33 20.83
N ASP A 122 13.23 8.62 20.35
CA ASP A 122 13.41 8.95 18.94
C ASP A 122 12.93 7.79 18.06
N TYR A 123 12.06 8.10 17.09
CA TYR A 123 11.45 7.10 16.22
C TYR A 123 12.51 6.32 15.43
N ILE A 124 13.54 7.00 14.91
CA ILE A 124 14.52 6.34 14.04
C ILE A 124 15.36 5.37 14.86
N SER A 125 15.90 5.81 16.01
CA SER A 125 16.61 4.91 16.94
C SER A 125 15.73 3.73 17.34
N THR A 126 14.48 4.00 17.73
CA THR A 126 13.54 2.95 18.16
C THR A 126 13.34 1.86 17.10
N ILE A 127 13.17 2.24 15.83
CA ILE A 127 12.99 1.27 14.74
C ILE A 127 14.31 0.55 14.41
N GLN A 128 15.45 1.24 14.45
CA GLN A 128 16.77 0.65 14.18
C GLN A 128 17.20 -0.35 15.27
N ASP A 129 16.80 -0.11 16.51
CA ASP A 129 17.15 -0.94 17.67
C ASP A 129 16.21 -2.14 17.85
N LEU A 130 15.22 -2.33 16.97
CA LEU A 130 14.32 -3.48 17.02
C LEU A 130 15.10 -4.80 16.89
N PRO A 131 14.87 -5.78 17.78
CA PRO A 131 15.43 -7.11 17.62
C PRO A 131 15.06 -7.70 16.26
N ALA A 132 15.99 -8.43 15.64
CA ALA A 132 15.81 -9.00 14.31
C ALA A 132 14.51 -9.83 14.18
N GLU A 133 14.16 -10.56 15.25
CA GLU A 133 12.94 -11.37 15.32
C GLU A 133 11.66 -10.52 15.27
N VAL A 134 11.65 -9.35 15.93
CA VAL A 134 10.53 -8.40 15.93
C VAL A 134 10.43 -7.71 14.56
N SER A 135 11.57 -7.27 14.01
CA SER A 135 11.66 -6.70 12.67
C SER A 135 11.14 -7.67 11.60
N ARG A 136 11.46 -8.97 11.71
CA ARG A 136 10.94 -10.00 10.79
C ARG A 136 9.42 -10.09 10.83
N LYS A 137 8.79 -9.97 12.01
CA LYS A 137 7.31 -9.96 12.12
C LYS A 137 6.71 -8.75 11.42
N GLY A 138 7.32 -7.57 11.58
CA GLY A 138 6.92 -6.36 10.86
C GLY A 138 7.01 -6.53 9.33
N VAL A 139 8.12 -7.11 8.84
CA VAL A 139 8.29 -7.44 7.42
C VAL A 139 7.22 -8.43 6.93
N THR A 140 6.94 -9.49 7.70
CA THR A 140 5.88 -10.45 7.37
C THR A 140 4.51 -9.79 7.26
N TRP A 141 4.18 -8.91 8.20
CA TRP A 141 2.92 -8.18 8.18
C TRP A 141 2.80 -7.27 6.95
N LEU A 142 3.78 -6.40 6.70
CA LEU A 142 3.75 -5.46 5.58
C LEU A 142 3.76 -6.18 4.22
N ASN A 143 4.57 -7.23 4.07
CA ASN A 143 4.55 -8.06 2.87
C ASN A 143 3.22 -8.80 2.70
N GLY A 144 2.55 -9.17 3.79
CA GLY A 144 1.20 -9.73 3.76
C GLY A 144 0.21 -8.79 3.08
N ILE A 145 0.25 -7.49 3.40
CA ILE A 145 -0.60 -6.46 2.76
C ILE A 145 -0.30 -6.40 1.26
N VAL A 146 0.99 -6.30 0.90
CA VAL A 146 1.42 -6.21 -0.50
C VAL A 146 0.97 -7.44 -1.29
N ASN A 147 1.16 -8.63 -0.72
CA ASN A 147 0.81 -9.90 -1.36
C ASN A 147 -0.70 -10.07 -1.54
N ALA A 148 -1.50 -9.75 -0.52
CA ALA A 148 -2.96 -9.83 -0.60
C ALA A 148 -3.53 -8.89 -1.68
N ILE A 149 -3.00 -7.66 -1.77
CA ILE A 149 -3.34 -6.73 -2.85
C ILE A 149 -2.90 -7.28 -4.20
N ALA A 150 -1.64 -7.73 -4.31
CA ALA A 150 -1.11 -8.27 -5.56
C ALA A 150 -1.98 -9.44 -6.07
N GLN A 151 -2.37 -10.36 -5.19
CA GLN A 151 -3.27 -11.48 -5.53
C GLN A 151 -4.64 -11.00 -6.01
N LYS A 152 -5.31 -10.09 -5.27
CA LYS A 152 -6.61 -9.54 -5.69
C LYS A 152 -6.51 -8.82 -7.03
N THR A 153 -5.44 -8.04 -7.26
CA THR A 153 -5.24 -7.34 -8.53
C THR A 153 -4.95 -8.29 -9.69
N VAL A 154 -4.23 -9.40 -9.46
CA VAL A 154 -4.01 -10.43 -10.49
C VAL A 154 -5.31 -11.17 -10.82
N GLN A 155 -6.15 -11.45 -9.83
CA GLN A 155 -7.46 -12.08 -10.06
C GLN A 155 -8.43 -11.17 -10.83
N ALA A 156 -8.36 -9.85 -10.59
CA ALA A 156 -9.16 -8.87 -11.31
C ALA A 156 -8.64 -8.58 -12.73
N LEU A 157 -7.35 -8.85 -12.99
CA LEU A 157 -6.80 -8.77 -14.33
C LEU A 157 -7.18 -10.03 -15.13
N PRO A 158 -7.77 -9.90 -16.32
CA PRO A 158 -8.06 -11.07 -17.15
C PRO A 158 -6.78 -11.80 -17.56
N SER A 159 -6.85 -13.13 -17.73
CA SER A 159 -5.72 -14.05 -17.99
C SER A 159 -4.84 -13.68 -19.18
N THR A 160 -5.32 -12.83 -20.08
CA THR A 160 -4.64 -12.29 -21.26
C THR A 160 -3.77 -11.06 -20.96
N SER A 161 -3.82 -10.49 -19.75
CA SER A 161 -3.15 -9.24 -19.35
C SER A 161 -1.71 -9.41 -18.83
N LEU A 162 -1.24 -10.65 -18.63
CA LEU A 162 0.13 -10.99 -18.23
C LEU A 162 0.89 -11.69 -19.35
#